data_AF-A0A962R0Z9-F1
#
_entry.id   AF-A0A962R0Z9-F1
#
_cell.length_a   1.000
_cell.length_b   1.000
_cell.length_c   1.000
_cell.angle_alpha   90.00
_cell.angle_beta   90.00
_cell.angle_gamma   90.00
#
_symmetry.space_group_name_H-M   'P 1'
#
loop_
_entity.id
_entity.type
_entity.pdbx_description
1 polymer ?
#
loop_
_entity_poly.entity_id
_entity_poly.type
_entity_poly.pdbx_seq_one_letter_code
_entity_poly.pdbx_strand_id
1 'polypeptide(L)'
;LQKRLPKYGFTSRISRTTAQVRLGELNAVAGDVVDLETLKAADLVNENIARVRIFLSGDLGKPVTVKGLAVTKGAREAIEKAGGKVEE
;
A
#
# COMPACT_ATOMS: atom_id res chain seq x y z
N LEU A 1 1.62 12.68 -35.06
CA LEU A 1 0.52 13.02 -34.11
C LEU A 1 0.99 13.85 -32.91
N GLN A 2 2.13 13.51 -32.28
CA GLN A 2 2.67 14.16 -31.08
C GLN A 2 2.87 15.69 -31.16
N LYS A 3 3.09 16.26 -32.35
CA LYS A 3 3.22 17.72 -32.58
C LYS A 3 1.89 18.44 -32.85
N ARG A 4 0.79 17.69 -33.04
CA ARG A 4 -0.54 18.22 -33.39
C ARG A 4 -1.42 18.48 -32.17
N LEU A 5 -1.10 17.87 -31.02
CA LEU A 5 -1.86 18.07 -29.78
C LEU A 5 -1.13 19.04 -28.85
N PRO A 6 -1.88 19.90 -28.12
CA PRO A 6 -1.30 20.77 -27.10
C PRO A 6 -0.78 19.94 -25.91
N LYS A 7 0.21 20.48 -25.21
CA LYS A 7 0.64 19.94 -23.92
C LYS A 7 -0.46 20.18 -22.88
N TYR A 8 -0.76 19.17 -22.06
CA TYR A 8 -1.75 19.28 -20.99
C TYR A 8 -1.26 18.55 -19.74
N GLY A 9 -1.75 19.00 -18.58
CA GLY A 9 -1.43 18.42 -17.28
C GLY A 9 -0.10 18.84 -16.68
N PHE A 10 0.18 18.31 -15.49
CA PHE A 10 1.44 18.44 -14.77
C PHE A 10 1.69 17.16 -13.98
N THR A 11 2.95 16.89 -13.66
CA THR A 11 3.33 15.73 -12.84
C THR A 11 3.49 16.15 -11.39
N SER A 12 2.73 15.54 -10.48
CA SER A 12 2.83 15.80 -9.04
C SER A 12 4.13 15.24 -8.46
N ARG A 13 4.83 16.04 -7.63
CA ARG A 13 6.03 15.58 -6.92
C ARG A 13 5.71 14.55 -5.82
N ILE A 14 4.52 14.64 -5.23
CA ILE A 14 4.08 13.76 -4.15
C ILE A 14 3.88 12.33 -4.63
N SER A 15 3.43 12.13 -5.88
CA SER A 15 3.21 10.78 -6.39
C SER A 15 4.50 9.98 -6.50
N ARG A 16 5.67 10.65 -6.56
CA ARG A 16 6.98 9.98 -6.60
C ARG A 16 7.33 9.29 -5.29
N THR A 17 6.79 9.75 -4.16
CA THR A 17 7.08 9.22 -2.82
C THR A 17 5.89 8.45 -2.23
N THR A 18 4.88 8.15 -3.05
CA THR A 18 3.66 7.45 -2.67
C THR A 18 3.63 6.09 -3.32
N ALA A 19 3.55 5.02 -2.53
CA ALA A 19 3.39 3.67 -3.05
C ALA A 19 1.99 3.12 -2.75
N GLN A 20 1.61 2.10 -3.52
CA GLN A 20 0.38 1.37 -3.38
C GLN A 20 0.76 -0.09 -3.13
N VAL A 21 0.14 -0.71 -2.14
CA VAL A 21 0.40 -2.11 -1.77
C VAL A 21 -0.92 -2.88 -1.83
N ARG A 22 -0.87 -4.10 -2.36
CA ARG A 22 -2.04 -4.99 -2.48
C ARG A 22 -2.16 -5.87 -1.25
N LEU A 23 -3.37 -6.33 -0.93
CA LEU A 23 -3.59 -7.25 0.18
C LEU A 23 -2.83 -8.58 0.01
N GLY A 24 -2.81 -9.14 -1.20
CA GLY A 24 -2.10 -10.40 -1.45
C GLY A 24 -0.60 -10.34 -1.19
N GLU A 25 0.01 -9.15 -1.36
CA GLU A 25 1.43 -8.90 -1.13
C GLU A 25 1.77 -8.92 0.37
N LEU A 26 0.80 -8.63 1.24
CA LEU A 26 0.99 -8.65 2.71
C LEU A 26 1.29 -10.06 3.25
N ASN A 27 0.95 -11.12 2.51
CA ASN A 27 1.25 -12.49 2.92
C ASN A 27 2.76 -12.81 2.92
N ALA A 28 3.55 -12.05 2.13
CA ALA A 28 4.99 -12.18 2.00
C ALA A 28 5.77 -11.45 3.11
N VAL A 29 5.11 -10.56 3.86
CA VAL A 29 5.74 -9.86 4.98
C VAL A 29 6.00 -10.85 6.11
N ALA A 30 7.22 -10.86 6.62
CA ALA A 30 7.59 -11.64 7.78
C ALA A 30 7.23 -10.86 9.05
N GLY A 31 6.18 -11.33 9.75
CA GLY A 31 5.70 -10.75 11.00
C GLY A 31 4.23 -10.36 10.95
N ASP A 32 3.66 -10.13 12.14
CA ASP A 32 2.23 -9.83 12.28
C ASP A 32 1.93 -8.33 12.21
N VAL A 33 2.97 -7.48 12.13
CA VAL A 33 2.87 -6.01 12.12
C VAL A 33 3.34 -5.46 10.77
N VAL A 34 2.45 -4.73 10.10
CA VAL A 34 2.70 -4.07 8.82
C VAL A 34 2.87 -2.57 9.06
N ASP A 35 4.11 -2.10 8.95
CA ASP A 35 4.51 -0.70 9.00
C ASP A 35 5.37 -0.35 7.75
N LEU A 36 5.86 0.89 7.67
CA LEU A 36 6.70 1.30 6.53
C LEU A 36 8.06 0.59 6.50
N GLU A 37 8.60 0.18 7.65
CA GLU A 37 9.91 -0.45 7.75
C GLU A 37 9.83 -1.93 7.36
N THR A 38 8.81 -2.65 7.81
CA THR A 38 8.56 -4.05 7.45
C THR A 38 8.22 -4.20 5.98
N LEU A 39 7.48 -3.25 5.39
CA LEU A 39 7.23 -3.23 3.95
C LEU A 39 8.50 -2.98 3.11
N LYS A 40 9.43 -2.17 3.62
CA LYS A 40 10.74 -1.96 2.99
C LYS A 40 11.65 -3.18 3.15
N ALA A 41 11.67 -3.79 4.33
CA ALA A 41 12.44 -5.00 4.60
C ALA A 41 11.97 -6.20 3.75
N ALA A 42 10.67 -6.25 3.45
CA ALA A 42 10.08 -7.26 2.56
C ALA A 42 10.24 -6.93 1.05
N ASP A 43 10.96 -5.86 0.70
CA ASP A 43 11.17 -5.38 -0.68
C ASP A 43 9.87 -5.13 -1.47
N LEU A 44 8.76 -4.87 -0.76
CA LEU A 44 7.47 -4.52 -1.38
C LEU A 44 7.40 -3.04 -1.76
N VAL A 45 8.21 -2.22 -1.11
CA VAL A 45 8.20 -0.76 -1.24
C VAL A 45 9.63 -0.22 -1.25
N ASN A 46 9.95 0.66 -2.21
CA ASN A 46 11.26 1.31 -2.31
C ASN A 46 11.59 2.15 -1.06
N GLU A 47 12.88 2.28 -0.75
CA GLU A 47 13.37 3.05 0.41
C GLU A 47 12.93 4.52 0.42
N ASN A 48 12.80 5.13 -0.76
CA ASN A 48 12.43 6.55 -0.94
C ASN A 48 10.94 6.85 -0.70
N ILE A 49 10.14 5.84 -0.41
CA ILE A 49 8.70 6.01 -0.18
C ILE A 49 8.45 6.46 1.26
N ALA A 50 7.61 7.49 1.36
CA ALA A 50 7.22 8.10 2.63
C ALA A 50 5.76 7.81 3.00
N ARG A 51 4.94 7.38 2.04
CA ARG A 51 3.51 7.15 2.26
C ARG A 51 3.04 5.95 1.45
N VAL A 52 2.29 5.07 2.09
CA VAL A 52 1.76 3.85 1.49
C VAL A 52 0.24 3.83 1.66
N ARG A 53 -0.46 3.39 0.61
CA ARG A 53 -1.89 3.14 0.65
C ARG A 53 -2.19 1.69 0.28
N ILE A 54 -3.00 1.02 1.10
CA ILE A 54 -3.35 -0.39 0.93
C ILE A 54 -4.69 -0.53 0.20
N PHE A 55 -4.69 -1.34 -0.87
CA PHE A 55 -5.85 -1.59 -1.74
C PHE A 55 -6.32 -3.03 -1.69
N LEU A 56 -7.63 -3.21 -1.83
CA LEU A 56 -8.27 -4.51 -1.96
C LEU A 56 -7.88 -5.14 -3.30
N SER A 57 -6.94 -6.08 -3.27
CA SER A 57 -6.55 -6.88 -4.43
C SER A 57 -5.88 -8.16 -3.93
N GLY A 58 -6.54 -9.30 -4.18
CA GLY A 58 -6.15 -10.60 -3.66
C GLY A 58 -6.65 -10.87 -2.24
N ASP A 59 -6.37 -12.09 -1.76
CA ASP A 59 -6.80 -12.59 -0.46
C ASP A 59 -5.68 -12.55 0.57
N LEU A 60 -6.09 -12.44 1.83
CA LEU A 60 -5.21 -12.29 2.97
C LEU A 60 -5.33 -13.54 3.85
N GLY A 61 -4.25 -14.33 3.91
CA GLY A 61 -4.26 -15.65 4.53
C GLY A 61 -3.79 -15.68 5.99
N LYS A 62 -3.32 -14.54 6.51
CA LYS A 62 -2.76 -14.40 7.86
C LYS A 62 -3.35 -13.19 8.57
N PRO A 63 -3.68 -13.23 9.85
CA PRO A 63 -4.10 -12.04 10.58
C PRO A 63 -2.92 -11.03 10.63
N VAL A 64 -3.13 -9.81 10.14
CA VAL A 64 -2.12 -8.75 10.14
C VAL A 64 -2.60 -7.51 10.89
N THR A 65 -1.67 -6.86 11.58
CA THR A 65 -1.88 -5.58 12.26
C THR A 65 -1.24 -4.47 11.43
N VAL A 66 -2.06 -3.63 10.81
CA VAL A 66 -1.57 -2.47 10.03
C VAL A 66 -1.43 -1.27 10.96
N LYS A 67 -0.26 -0.62 10.96
CA LYS A 67 0.02 0.56 11.82
C LYS A 67 0.38 1.79 11.00
N GLY A 68 -0.32 2.90 11.20
CA GLY A 68 0.04 4.20 10.63
C GLY A 68 -0.01 4.28 9.10
N LEU A 69 -0.71 3.35 8.44
CA LEU A 69 -0.85 3.29 6.98
C LEU A 69 -2.28 3.60 6.54
N ALA A 70 -2.41 4.26 5.39
CA ALA A 70 -3.72 4.57 4.82
C ALA A 70 -4.33 3.31 4.20
N VAL A 71 -5.45 2.84 4.74
CA VAL A 71 -6.15 1.65 4.22
C VAL A 71 -7.45 2.08 3.51
N THR A 72 -7.71 1.52 2.32
CA THR A 72 -9.00 1.73 1.63
C THR A 72 -10.14 1.00 2.35
N LYS A 73 -11.38 1.48 2.18
CA LYS A 73 -12.56 0.89 2.85
C LYS A 73 -12.67 -0.62 2.65
N GLY A 74 -12.62 -1.09 1.40
CA GLY A 74 -12.69 -2.52 1.09
C GLY A 74 -11.50 -3.33 1.62
N ALA A 75 -10.31 -2.72 1.70
CA ALA A 75 -9.15 -3.38 2.29
C ALA A 75 -9.28 -3.51 3.82
N ARG A 76 -9.80 -2.49 4.50
CA ARG A 76 -10.06 -2.53 5.94
C ARG A 76 -11.02 -3.66 6.30
N GLU A 77 -12.14 -3.77 5.58
CA GLU A 77 -13.12 -4.83 5.79
C GLU A 77 -12.52 -6.23 5.58
N ALA A 78 -11.66 -6.40 4.57
CA ALA A 78 -10.99 -7.68 4.32
C ALA A 78 -9.99 -8.05 5.42
N ILE A 79 -9.24 -7.06 5.94
CA ILE A 79 -8.28 -7.26 7.04
C ILE A 79 -9.02 -7.63 8.34
N GLU A 80 -10.12 -6.95 8.66
CA GLU A 80 -10.94 -7.25 9.83
C GLU A 80 -11.58 -8.65 9.73
N LYS A 81 -12.07 -9.04 8.54
CA LYS A 81 -12.58 -10.40 8.29
C LYS A 81 -11.52 -11.48 8.48
N ALA A 82 -10.27 -11.18 8.16
CA ALA A 82 -9.13 -12.07 8.39
C ALA A 82 -8.64 -12.07 9.86
N GLY A 83 -9.32 -11.36 10.77
CA GLY A 83 -8.96 -11.27 12.19
C GLY A 83 -7.80 -10.31 12.49
N GLY A 84 -7.44 -9.45 11.52
CA GLY A 84 -6.43 -8.41 11.67
C GLY A 84 -6.96 -7.15 12.36
N LYS A 85 -6.05 -6.21 12.62
CA LYS A 85 -6.37 -4.90 13.22
C LYS A 85 -5.75 -3.76 12.42
N VAL A 86 -6.40 -2.61 12.42
CA VAL A 86 -5.85 -1.37 11.86
C VAL A 86 -5.69 -0.39 13.01
N GLU A 87 -4.46 -0.15 13.43
CA GLU A 87 -4.09 0.90 14.38
C GLU A 87 -3.73 2.15 13.57
N GLU A 88 -4.48 3.22 13.80
CA GLU A 88 -4.38 4.48 13.03
C GLU A 88 -3.15 5.31 13.43
#